data_AF-A0A354ESD2-F1
#
_entry.id   AF-A0A354ESD2-F1
#
_cell.length_a   1.000
_cell.length_b   1.000
_cell.length_c   1.000
_cell.angle_alpha   90.00
_cell.angle_beta   90.00
_cell.angle_gamma   90.00
#
_symmetry.space_group_name_H-M   'P 1'
#
loop_
_entity.id
_entity.type
_entity.pdbx_description
1 polymer ?
#
loop_
_entity_poly.entity_id
_entity_poly.type
_entity_poly.pdbx_seq_one_letter_code
_entity_poly.pdbx_strand_id
1 'polypeptide(L)' 'MRHGAAHRKLGRTTSHRTAMFANMAASLIKHEQITTTLPKAKEL' A
#
# COMPACT_ATOMS: atom_id res chain seq x y z
N MET A 1 -6.01 -21.49 6.53
CA MET A 1 -6.75 -20.87 5.40
C MET A 1 -7.17 -19.47 5.85
N ARG A 2 -7.09 -18.45 4.98
CA ARG A 2 -7.33 -17.05 5.39
C ARG A 2 -8.70 -16.58 4.87
N HIS A 3 -9.77 -16.99 5.55
CA HIS A 3 -11.14 -16.65 5.16
C HIS A 3 -11.49 -15.20 5.55
N GLY A 4 -12.16 -14.47 4.64
CA GLY A 4 -12.73 -13.14 4.92
C GLY A 4 -11.72 -11.99 5.04
N ALA A 5 -10.45 -12.18 4.68
CA ALA A 5 -9.45 -11.14 4.87
C ALA A 5 -9.27 -10.25 3.63
N ALA A 6 -9.63 -8.96 3.75
CA ALA A 6 -9.64 -8.02 2.64
C ALA A 6 -8.24 -7.55 2.18
N HIS A 7 -7.29 -7.35 3.10
CA HIS A 7 -6.02 -6.67 2.80
C HIS A 7 -4.84 -7.62 2.54
N ARG A 8 -3.88 -7.21 1.71
CA ARG A 8 -2.62 -7.94 1.50
C ARG A 8 -1.59 -7.60 2.58
N LYS A 9 -0.81 -8.61 3.01
CA LYS A 9 0.28 -8.42 4.00
C LYS A 9 1.53 -7.76 3.40
N LEU A 10 1.72 -7.83 2.08
CA LEU A 10 2.83 -7.22 1.32
C LEU A 10 4.24 -7.53 1.88
N GLY A 11 4.39 -8.65 2.60
CA GLY A 11 5.63 -9.06 3.27
C GLY A 11 6.12 -8.07 4.33
N ARG A 12 5.25 -7.23 4.91
CA ARG A 12 5.62 -6.16 5.85
C ARG A 12 4.82 -6.23 7.14
N THR A 13 5.41 -5.76 8.24
CA THR A 13 4.70 -5.53 9.51
C THR A 13 3.62 -4.46 9.33
N THR A 14 2.67 -4.39 10.27
CA THR A 14 1.59 -3.40 10.20
C THR A 14 2.14 -1.97 10.26
N SER A 15 3.10 -1.68 11.15
CA SER A 15 3.73 -0.35 11.25
C SER A 15 4.37 0.09 9.94
N HIS A 16 5.13 -0.81 9.29
CA HIS A 16 5.76 -0.52 8.01
C HIS A 16 4.69 -0.30 6.91
N ARG A 17 3.61 -1.10 6.84
CA ARG A 17 2.54 -0.85 5.86
C ARG A 17 1.88 0.50 6.04
N THR A 18 1.58 0.91 7.28
CA THR A 18 0.98 2.23 7.56
C THR A 18 1.88 3.36 7.07
N ALA A 19 3.17 3.33 7.39
CA ALA A 19 4.12 4.34 6.94
C ALA A 19 4.30 4.33 5.40
N MET A 20 4.37 3.14 4.80
CA MET A 20 4.52 2.97 3.35
C MET A 20 3.33 3.59 2.59
N PHE A 21 2.09 3.33 3.03
CA PHE A 21 0.90 3.88 2.38
C PHE A 21 0.78 5.40 2.58
N ALA A 22 1.12 5.92 3.77
CA ALA A 22 1.14 7.36 4.01
C ALA A 22 2.12 8.08 3.06
N ASN A 23 3.32 7.52 2.88
CA ASN A 23 4.31 8.08 1.94
C ASN A 23 3.84 7.97 0.48
N MET A 24 3.25 6.83 0.09
CA MET A 24 2.71 6.66 -1.26
C MET A 24 1.57 7.65 -1.56
N ALA A 25 0.66 7.86 -0.62
CA ALA A 25 -0.42 8.84 -0.76
C ALA A 25 0.12 10.27 -0.89
N ALA A 26 1.10 10.64 -0.05
CA ALA A 26 1.75 11.95 -0.13
C ALA A 26 2.47 12.16 -1.47
N SER A 27 3.18 11.14 -1.98
CA SER A 27 3.81 11.20 -3.30
C SER A 27 2.78 11.29 -4.42
N LEU A 28 1.66 10.57 -4.33
CA LEU A 28 0.60 10.63 -5.33
C LEU A 28 -0.05 12.02 -5.38
N ILE A 29 -0.31 12.64 -4.23
CA ILE A 29 -0.84 14.01 -4.17
C ILE A 29 0.17 15.01 -4.75
N LYS A 30 1.45 14.85 -4.44
CA LYS A 30 2.50 15.79 -4.87
C LYS A 30 2.82 15.69 -6.37
N HIS A 31 2.79 14.49 -6.93
CA HIS A 31 3.28 14.21 -8.29
C HIS A 31 2.16 13.83 -9.26
N GLU A 32 0.92 13.75 -8.80
CA GLU A 32 -0.30 13.38 -9.53
C GLU A 32 -0.31 11.96 -10.12
N GLN A 33 0.86 11.34 -10.26
CA GLN A 33 1.06 9.99 -10.73
C GLN A 33 2.31 9.38 -10.08
N ILE A 34 2.23 8.11 -9.70
CA ILE A 34 3.38 7.33 -9.22
C ILE A 34 3.42 5.97 -9.90
N THR A 35 4.62 5.43 -10.11
CA THR A 35 4.80 4.05 -10.57
C THR A 35 5.07 3.15 -9.37
N THR A 36 4.27 2.09 -9.22
CA THR A 36 4.45 1.10 -8.15
C THR A 36 4.02 -0.29 -8.64
N THR A 37 4.19 -1.31 -7.80
CA THR A 37 3.78 -2.67 -8.14
C THR A 37 2.26 -2.81 -8.08
N LEU A 38 1.66 -3.59 -8.98
CA LEU A 38 0.22 -3.87 -9.02
C LEU A 38 -0.43 -4.16 -7.65
N PRO A 39 0.10 -5.05 -6.79
CA PRO A 39 -0.52 -5.32 -5.49
C PRO A 39 -0.45 -4.15 -4.51
N LYS A 40 0.52 -3.23 -4.63
CA LYS A 40 0.58 -2.02 -3.81
C LYS A 40 -0.41 -0.97 -4.30
N ALA A 41 -0.54 -0.82 -5.63
CA ALA A 41 -1.49 0.10 -6.23
C ALA A 41 -2.95 -0.26 -5.91
N LYS A 42 -3.29 -1.56 -5.87
CA LYS A 42 -4.65 -2.03 -5.52
C LYS A 42 -5.00 -1.93 -4.03
N GLU A 43 -4.03 -1.63 -3.18
CA GLU A 43 -4.21 -1.49 -1.72
C GLU A 43 -4.06 -0.05 -1.24
N LEU A 44 -3.51 0.84 -2.09
CA LEU A 44 -3.48 2.28 -1.87
C LEU A 44 -4.86 2.86 -2.17
#